data_AF-A0A653BCW5-F1
#
_entry.id   AF-A0A653BCW5-F1
#
_cell.length_a   1.000
_cell.length_b   1.000
_cell.length_c   1.000
_cell.angle_alpha   90.00
_cell.angle_beta   90.00
_cell.angle_gamma   90.00
#
_symmetry.space_group_name_H-M   'P 1'
#
loop_
_entity.id
_entity.type
_entity.pdbx_description
1 polymer ?
#
loop_
_entity_poly.entity_id
_entity_poly.type
_entity_poly.pdbx_seq_one_letter_code
_entity_poly.pdbx_strand_id
1 'polypeptide(L)' 'MDFIVCDGVWESSGQTPVCNGTLSTVSLGEISPSGLTAEDHAQIREQALVLFAIVFGALVLKKALNL' A
#
# COMPACT_ATOMS: atom_id res chain seq x y z
N MET A 1 -15.98 8.46 -6.38
CA MET A 1 -15.84 9.49 -7.42
C MET A 1 -14.64 9.12 -8.26
N ASP A 2 -14.69 9.39 -9.55
CA ASP A 2 -13.58 9.10 -10.47
C ASP A 2 -12.79 10.38 -10.75
N PHE A 3 -11.47 10.24 -10.82
CA PHE A 3 -10.56 11.34 -11.12
C PHE A 3 -10.11 11.23 -12.57
N ILE A 4 -10.08 12.38 -13.24
CA ILE A 4 -9.50 12.49 -14.57
C ILE A 4 -8.01 12.75 -14.40
N VAL A 5 -7.19 11.86 -14.95
CA VAL A 5 -5.74 11.97 -14.99
C VAL A 5 -5.26 12.05 -16.43
N CYS A 6 -4.16 12.77 -16.62
CA CYS A 6 -3.45 12.87 -17.88
C CYS A 6 -2.17 12.06 -17.76
N ASP A 7 -1.91 11.13 -18.69
CA ASP A 7 -0.64 10.39 -18.77
C ASP A 7 0.51 11.22 -19.39
N GLY A 8 0.28 12.52 -19.57
CA GLY A 8 1.22 13.49 -20.11
C GLY A 8 1.24 14.78 -19.28
N VAL A 9 1.40 15.92 -19.95
CA VAL A 9 1.50 17.22 -19.27
C VAL A 9 0.15 17.92 -19.31
N TRP A 10 -0.28 18.44 -18.15
CA TRP A 10 -1.39 19.38 -18.08
C TRP A 10 -0.91 20.76 -18.52
N GLU A 11 -1.49 21.26 -19.59
CA GLU A 11 -1.25 22.60 -20.11
C GLU A 11 -2.49 23.49 -19.91
N SER A 12 -2.27 24.79 -19.75
CA SER A 12 -3.36 25.76 -19.72
C SER A 12 -3.54 26.37 -21.10
N SER A 13 -4.65 26.07 -21.76
CA SER A 13 -5.07 26.78 -22.97
C SER A 13 -6.10 27.85 -22.58
N GLY A 14 -5.60 29.01 -22.15
CA GLY A 14 -6.42 30.09 -21.63
C GLY A 14 -7.00 29.78 -20.24
N GLN A 15 -8.31 29.51 -20.16
CA GLN A 15 -9.01 29.13 -18.93
C GLN A 15 -9.37 27.63 -18.89
N THR A 16 -9.02 26.87 -19.93
CA THR A 16 -9.37 25.44 -20.03
C THR A 16 -8.12 24.60 -19.84
N PRO A 17 -8.09 23.67 -18.86
CA PRO A 17 -7.01 22.70 -18.73
C PRO A 17 -7.06 21.72 -19.90
N VAL A 18 -5.94 21.55 -20.59
CA VAL A 18 -5.79 20.63 -21.72
C VAL A 18 -4.73 19.59 -21.35
N CYS A 19 -5.07 18.32 -21.52
CA CYS A 19 -4.11 17.21 -21.38
C CYS A 19 -3.37 17.03 -22.70
N ASN A 20 -2.05 17.23 -22.69
CA ASN A 20 -1.17 16.89 -23.81
C ASN A 20 -0.71 15.44 -23.65
N GLY A 21 -1.60 14.50 -23.98
CA GLY A 21 -1.47 13.06 -23.75
C GLY A 21 -2.82 12.36 -23.86
N THR A 22 -2.92 11.19 -23.24
CA THR A 22 -4.15 10.40 -23.08
C THR A 22 -4.84 10.76 -21.76
N LEU A 23 -6.12 11.07 -21.85
CA LEU A 23 -6.98 11.16 -20.67
C LEU A 23 -7.39 9.76 -20.22
N SER A 24 -7.17 9.47 -18.94
CA SER A 24 -7.64 8.26 -18.29
C SER A 24 -8.47 8.62 -17.06
N THR A 25 -9.41 7.74 -16.71
CA THR A 25 -10.21 7.85 -15.49
C THR A 25 -9.69 6.84 -14.49
N VAL A 26 -9.26 7.32 -13.32
CA VAL A 26 -8.80 6.47 -12.22
C VAL A 26 -9.78 6.63 -11.07
N SER A 27 -10.18 5.52 -10.49
CA SER A 27 -11.12 5.54 -9.36
C SER A 27 -10.44 6.07 -8.10
N LEU A 28 -11.17 6.73 -7.20
CA LEU A 28 -10.61 7.18 -5.91
C LEU A 28 -9.92 6.04 -5.14
N GLY A 29 -10.44 4.81 -5.24
CA GLY A 29 -9.89 3.63 -4.58
C GLY A 29 -8.53 3.19 -5.12
N GLU A 30 -8.15 3.59 -6.33
CA GLU A 30 -6.82 3.30 -6.91
C GLU A 30 -5.78 4.37 -6.52
N ILE A 31 -6.21 5.62 -6.30
CA ILE A 31 -5.33 6.73 -5.90
C ILE A 31 -5.12 6.74 -4.38
N SER A 32 -6.17 6.42 -3.65
CA SER A 32 -6.17 6.36 -2.19
C SER A 32 -6.75 5.01 -1.79
N PRO A 33 -5.99 3.91 -1.96
CA PRO A 33 -6.45 2.61 -1.53
C PRO A 33 -6.86 2.71 -0.07
N SER A 34 -8.06 2.20 0.24
CA SER A 34 -8.49 2.01 1.61
C SER A 34 -7.35 1.31 2.33
N GLY A 35 -6.73 1.99 3.31
CA GLY A 35 -5.71 1.38 4.14
C GLY A 35 -6.26 0.13 4.83
N LEU A 36 -5.39 -0.60 5.53
CA LEU A 36 -5.85 -1.71 6.35
C LEU A 36 -6.96 -1.25 7.29
N THR A 37 -8.02 -2.05 7.38
CA THR A 37 -9.05 -1.84 8.40
C THR A 37 -8.44 -2.05 9.78
N ALA A 38 -9.11 -1.56 10.83
CA ALA A 38 -8.63 -1.76 12.21
C ALA A 38 -8.58 -3.27 12.55
N GLU A 39 -9.51 -4.02 11.98
CA GLU A 39 -9.64 -5.47 12.07
C GLU A 39 -8.46 -6.17 11.37
N ASP A 40 -8.14 -5.77 10.14
CA ASP A 40 -6.98 -6.32 9.40
C ASP A 40 -5.67 -6.07 10.15
N HIS A 41 -5.53 -4.87 10.72
CA HIS A 41 -4.34 -4.51 11.50
C HIS A 41 -4.20 -5.36 12.76
N ALA A 42 -5.29 -5.63 13.48
CA ALA A 42 -5.28 -6.49 14.66
C ALA A 42 -4.85 -7.92 14.31
N GLN A 43 -5.45 -8.50 13.25
CA GLN A 43 -5.15 -9.86 12.82
C GLN A 43 -3.70 -10.02 12.36
N ILE A 44 -3.19 -9.10 11.54
CA ILE A 44 -1.81 -9.17 11.03
C ILE A 44 -0.81 -8.98 12.17
N ARG A 45 -1.09 -8.09 13.13
CA ARG A 45 -0.22 -7.86 14.28
C ARG A 45 -0.07 -9.13 15.11
N GLU A 46 -1.16 -9.84 15.41
CA GLU A 46 -1.11 -11.08 16.17
C GLU A 46 -0.30 -12.16 15.43
N GLN A 47 -0.58 -12.36 14.15
CA GLN A 47 0.14 -13.34 13.33
C GLN A 47 1.64 -13.02 13.23
N ALA A 48 2.00 -11.74 13.05
CA ALA A 48 3.39 -11.32 13.00
C ALA A 48 4.12 -11.56 14.32
N LEU A 49 3.48 -11.30 15.46
CA LEU A 49 4.05 -11.56 16.78
C LEU A 49 4.28 -13.06 17.01
N VAL A 50 3.33 -13.92 16.61
CA VAL A 50 3.49 -15.37 16.71
C VAL A 50 4.67 -15.85 15.85
N LEU A 51 4.77 -15.41 14.60
CA LEU A 51 5.89 -15.76 13.73
C LEU A 51 7.23 -15.30 14.31
N PHE A 52 7.28 -14.07 14.82
CA PHE A 52 8.47 -13.53 15.45
C PHE A 52 8.88 -14.37 16.68
N ALA A 53 7.93 -14.72 17.55
CA ALA A 53 8.18 -15.54 18.72
C ALA A 53 8.69 -16.94 18.34
N ILE A 54 8.15 -17.56 17.29
CA ILE A 54 8.60 -18.88 16.82
C ILE A 54 10.03 -18.80 16.28
N VAL A 55 10.32 -17.82 15.41
CA VAL A 55 11.65 -17.67 14.81
C VAL A 55 12.69 -17.35 15.88
N PHE A 56 12.42 -16.37 16.74
CA PHE A 56 13.34 -16.02 17.83
C PHE A 56 13.49 -17.16 18.83
N GLY A 57 12.40 -17.84 19.20
CA GLY A 57 12.45 -19.01 20.07
C GLY A 57 13.34 -20.11 19.50
N ALA A 58 13.19 -20.43 18.21
CA ALA A 58 14.04 -21.40 17.53
C ALA A 58 15.50 -20.97 17.48
N LEU A 59 15.79 -19.69 17.21
CA LEU A 59 17.16 -19.15 17.21
C LEU A 59 17.81 -19.21 18.59
N VAL A 60 17.07 -18.82 19.64
CA VAL A 60 17.53 -18.90 21.02
C VAL A 60 17.79 -20.35 21.42
N LEU A 61 16.88 -21.27 21.08
CA LEU A 61 17.04 -22.69 21.37
C LEU A 61 18.24 -23.28 20.63
N LYS A 62 18.41 -22.94 19.35
CA LYS A 62 19.58 -23.33 18.55
C LYS A 62 20.87 -22.86 19.21
N LYS A 63 20.92 -21.59 19.64
CA LYS A 63 22.08 -21.01 20.32
C LYS A 63 22.36 -21.68 21.67
N ALA A 64 21.32 -21.94 22.46
CA ALA A 64 21.45 -22.56 23.79
C ALA A 64 21.94 -24.01 23.70
N LEU A 65 21.51 -24.74 22.67
CA LEU A 65 21.89 -26.13 22.43
C LEU A 65 23.19 -26.28 21.61
N ASN A 66 23.84 -25.18 21.21
CA ASN A 66 24.98 -25.16 20.27
C ASN A 66 24.72 -26.00 18.99
N LEU A 67 23.47 -25.98 18.51
CA LEU A 67 23.06 -26.56 17.22
C LEU A 67 23.45 -25.66 16.04
#